data_AF-A0A0C9RU16-F1
#
_entry.id   AF-A0A0C9RU16-F1
#
_cell.length_a   1.000
_cell.length_b   1.000
_cell.length_c   1.000
_cell.angle_alpha   90.00
_cell.angle_beta   90.00
_cell.angle_gamma   90.00
#
_symmetry.space_group_name_H-M   'P 1'
#
loop_
_entity.id
_entity.type
_entity.pdbx_description
1 polymer ?
#
loop_
_entity_poly.entity_id
_entity_poly.type
_entity_poly.pdbx_seq_one_letter_code
_entity_poly.pdbx_strand_id
1 'polypeptide(L)'
;LERFNENCKDFIRQQSVPEITSVPSPLEFHRRWVSPSVPVIIRGGVSHWEAVKKWTRAYLRNKIGDLAVTVAVTPNGFADAIHGSVFVTPEERAMKFGEFLDILEGRNPSKAVFYIQKQNSNFTDEFVTLTGDVERDVHWATQAFGKAPDAVNFWMGDERAVTSMHRDHYENIYCVVSGHKDFILLPPTDLPWVPYENYKQGRYREGVDGRFDVIASGDDTSVPWIPVDPENPDFDK
;
A
#
# COMPACT_ATOMS: atom_id res chain seq x y z
N LEU A 1 -11.42 -15.46 25.23
CA LEU A 1 -10.40 -14.80 24.39
C LEU A 1 -8.99 -15.24 24.77
N GLU A 2 -8.63 -15.28 26.06
CA GLU A 2 -7.32 -15.77 26.54
C GLU A 2 -6.94 -17.15 25.98
N ARG A 3 -7.78 -18.18 26.17
CA ARG A 3 -7.55 -19.53 25.61
C ARG A 3 -7.42 -19.56 24.08
N PHE A 4 -8.10 -18.65 23.37
CA PHE A 4 -7.96 -18.55 21.92
C PHE A 4 -6.59 -17.97 21.54
N ASN A 5 -6.15 -16.92 22.25
CA ASN A 5 -4.81 -16.34 22.10
C ASN A 5 -3.70 -17.38 22.33
N GLU A 6 -3.82 -18.14 23.43
CA GLU A 6 -2.87 -19.20 23.79
C GLU A 6 -2.78 -20.25 22.67
N ASN A 7 -3.93 -20.75 22.21
CA ASN A 7 -3.97 -21.71 21.10
C ASN A 7 -3.34 -21.13 19.82
N CYS A 8 -3.67 -19.89 19.45
CA CYS A 8 -3.10 -19.26 18.26
C CYS A 8 -1.59 -19.13 18.34
N LYS A 9 -1.03 -18.73 19.50
CA LYS A 9 0.42 -18.63 19.73
C LYS A 9 1.12 -19.99 19.72
N ASP A 10 0.45 -21.04 20.20
CA ASP A 10 1.00 -22.40 20.20
C ASP A 10 1.13 -22.97 18.78
N PHE A 11 0.14 -22.70 17.91
CA PHE A 11 0.08 -23.18 16.53
C PHE A 11 0.84 -22.29 15.54
N ILE A 12 0.75 -20.96 15.68
CA ILE A 12 1.43 -19.97 14.84
C ILE A 12 2.60 -19.40 15.62
N ARG A 13 3.77 -20.06 15.52
CA ARG A 13 4.98 -19.70 16.29
C ARG A 13 5.84 -18.60 15.66
N GLN A 14 5.36 -17.94 14.61
CA GLN A 14 6.17 -16.98 13.87
C GLN A 14 6.20 -15.63 14.60
N GLN A 15 7.30 -15.37 15.32
CA GLN A 15 7.51 -14.13 16.08
C GLN A 15 8.13 -12.99 15.26
N SER A 16 8.64 -13.29 14.07
CA SER A 16 9.22 -12.32 13.14
C SER A 16 9.00 -12.76 11.69
N VAL A 17 9.05 -11.82 10.75
CA VAL A 17 8.96 -12.14 9.32
C VAL A 17 10.29 -12.79 8.86
N PRO A 18 10.30 -14.07 8.44
CA PRO A 18 11.50 -14.72 8.00
C PRO A 18 11.98 -14.12 6.68
N GLU A 19 13.29 -14.09 6.53
CA GLU A 19 13.93 -13.68 5.29
C GLU A 19 14.59 -14.88 4.61
N ILE A 20 14.37 -15.00 3.30
CA ILE A 20 15.07 -15.97 2.44
C ILE A 20 15.80 -15.25 1.32
N THR A 21 16.92 -15.81 0.89
CA THR A 21 17.81 -15.21 -0.13
C THR A 21 17.67 -15.86 -1.50
N SER A 22 16.86 -16.91 -1.61
CA SER A 22 16.54 -17.59 -2.86
C SER A 22 15.04 -17.64 -3.05
N VAL A 23 14.63 -17.48 -4.32
CA VAL A 23 13.23 -17.67 -4.72
C VAL A 23 12.85 -19.14 -4.49
N PRO A 24 11.80 -19.44 -3.70
CA PRO A 24 11.36 -20.80 -3.45
C PRO A 24 10.70 -21.40 -4.70
N SER A 25 10.65 -22.74 -4.77
CA SER A 25 9.78 -23.39 -5.76
C SER A 25 8.30 -23.07 -5.47
N PRO A 26 7.40 -23.09 -6.47
CA PRO A 26 5.98 -22.83 -6.26
C PRO A 26 5.34 -23.71 -5.16
N LEU A 27 5.70 -25.00 -5.14
CA LEU A 27 5.24 -25.94 -4.12
C LEU A 27 5.75 -25.57 -2.73
N GLU A 28 7.02 -25.19 -2.61
CA GLU A 28 7.59 -24.77 -1.34
C GLU A 28 6.96 -23.47 -0.84
N PHE A 29 6.81 -22.48 -1.72
CA PHE A 29 6.15 -21.21 -1.42
C PHE A 29 4.74 -21.43 -0.89
N HIS A 30 3.95 -22.24 -1.61
CA HIS A 30 2.59 -22.55 -1.22
C HIS A 30 2.54 -23.28 0.13
N ARG A 31 3.36 -24.33 0.31
CA ARG A 31 3.36 -25.15 1.53
C ARG A 31 3.82 -24.37 2.76
N ARG A 32 4.85 -23.55 2.62
CA ARG A 32 5.51 -22.90 3.77
C ARG A 32 4.88 -21.57 4.15
N TRP A 33 4.35 -20.80 3.18
CA TRP A 33 3.94 -19.42 3.43
C TRP A 33 2.46 -19.16 3.12
N VAL A 34 1.97 -19.58 1.94
CA VAL A 34 0.57 -19.34 1.53
C VAL A 34 -0.40 -20.17 2.37
N SER A 35 -0.26 -21.50 2.36
CA SER A 35 -1.14 -22.43 3.07
C SER A 35 -1.25 -22.16 4.58
N PRO A 36 -0.16 -21.84 5.31
CA PRO A 36 -0.25 -21.45 6.72
C PRO A 36 -0.59 -19.98 6.95
N SER A 37 -0.75 -19.17 5.89
CA SER A 37 -1.09 -17.75 5.97
C SER A 37 -0.08 -16.93 6.79
N VAL A 38 1.21 -17.07 6.46
CA VAL A 38 2.30 -16.35 7.13
C VAL A 38 3.21 -15.60 6.14
N PRO A 39 3.70 -14.40 6.49
CA PRO A 39 4.49 -13.57 5.60
C PRO A 39 5.94 -14.06 5.46
N VAL A 40 6.60 -13.66 4.37
CA VAL A 40 8.03 -13.90 4.12
C VAL A 40 8.64 -12.74 3.32
N ILE A 41 9.90 -12.41 3.59
CA ILE A 41 10.70 -11.51 2.76
C ILE A 41 11.61 -12.35 1.85
N ILE A 42 11.56 -12.08 0.54
CA ILE A 42 12.38 -12.77 -0.47
C ILE A 42 13.41 -11.80 -1.02
N ARG A 43 14.62 -11.83 -0.46
CA ARG A 43 15.73 -10.98 -0.89
C ARG A 43 16.15 -11.35 -2.31
N GLY A 44 16.23 -10.35 -3.19
CA GLY A 44 16.60 -10.53 -4.59
C GLY A 44 15.50 -11.10 -5.49
N GLY A 45 14.26 -11.27 -5.00
CA GLY A 45 13.16 -11.90 -5.73
C GLY A 45 12.75 -11.22 -7.05
N VAL A 46 13.10 -9.94 -7.21
CA VAL A 46 12.89 -9.15 -8.44
C VAL A 46 14.19 -8.51 -8.96
N SER A 47 15.34 -8.99 -8.53
CA SER A 47 16.65 -8.41 -8.89
C SER A 47 16.97 -8.48 -10.39
N HIS A 48 16.31 -9.38 -11.12
CA HIS A 48 16.41 -9.51 -12.57
C HIS A 48 15.61 -8.45 -13.34
N TRP A 49 14.66 -7.76 -12.71
CA TRP A 49 13.90 -6.69 -13.36
C TRP A 49 14.83 -5.53 -13.74
N GLU A 50 14.66 -5.03 -14.96
CA GLU A 50 15.41 -3.87 -15.44
C GLU A 50 15.10 -2.61 -14.64
N ALA A 51 13.90 -2.53 -14.05
CA ALA A 51 13.49 -1.49 -13.13
C ALA A 51 14.47 -1.30 -11.95
N VAL A 52 14.97 -2.39 -11.36
CA VAL A 52 15.93 -2.33 -10.23
C VAL A 52 17.23 -1.61 -10.62
N LYS A 53 17.61 -1.67 -11.91
CA LYS A 53 18.81 -1.02 -12.43
C LYS A 53 18.53 0.39 -12.97
N LYS A 54 17.34 0.61 -13.55
CA LYS A 54 17.02 1.80 -14.35
C LYS A 54 16.22 2.86 -13.59
N TRP A 55 15.32 2.48 -12.68
CA TRP A 55 14.33 3.39 -12.08
C TRP A 55 14.94 4.33 -11.04
N THR A 56 15.70 5.29 -11.56
CA THR A 56 16.11 6.51 -10.85
C THR A 56 15.09 7.61 -11.11
N ARG A 57 15.04 8.62 -10.24
CA ARG A 57 14.19 9.81 -10.47
C ARG A 57 14.47 10.47 -11.83
N ALA A 58 15.74 10.53 -12.24
CA ALA A 58 16.14 11.08 -13.54
C ALA A 58 15.61 10.24 -14.72
N TYR A 59 15.72 8.91 -14.65
CA TYR A 59 15.18 8.02 -15.68
C TYR A 59 13.66 8.14 -15.79
N LEU A 60 12.95 8.07 -14.65
CA LEU A 60 11.49 8.17 -14.63
C LEU A 60 11.03 9.53 -15.15
N ARG A 61 11.69 10.62 -14.75
CA ARG A 61 11.42 11.97 -15.28
C ARG A 61 11.60 12.04 -16.80
N ASN A 62 12.68 11.46 -17.33
CA ASN A 62 12.91 11.45 -18.77
C ASN A 62 11.92 10.56 -19.54
N LYS A 63 11.53 9.41 -18.97
CA LYS A 63 10.69 8.42 -19.65
C LYS A 63 9.19 8.73 -19.56
N ILE A 64 8.74 9.24 -18.41
CA ILE A 64 7.31 9.45 -18.11
C ILE A 64 7.00 10.81 -17.50
N GLY A 65 7.91 11.78 -17.51
CA GLY A 65 7.70 13.08 -16.87
C GLY A 65 6.46 13.84 -17.35
N ASP A 66 6.11 13.72 -18.64
CA ASP A 66 4.91 14.36 -19.21
C ASP A 66 3.63 13.53 -19.08
N LEU A 67 3.71 12.29 -18.58
CA LEU A 67 2.57 11.42 -18.39
C LEU A 67 1.65 11.97 -17.30
N ALA A 68 0.36 12.13 -17.61
CA ALA A 68 -0.64 12.47 -16.61
C ALA A 68 -0.95 11.24 -15.76
N VAL A 69 -0.85 11.37 -14.43
CA VAL A 69 -1.04 10.29 -13.46
C VAL A 69 -2.02 10.72 -12.38
N THR A 70 -2.72 9.74 -11.80
CA THR A 70 -3.62 9.98 -10.67
C THR A 70 -2.82 9.94 -9.36
N VAL A 71 -2.80 11.06 -8.64
CA VAL A 71 -2.08 11.21 -7.36
C VAL A 71 -3.09 11.45 -6.23
N ALA A 72 -2.97 10.69 -5.14
CA ALA A 72 -3.69 10.97 -3.91
C ALA A 72 -3.02 12.13 -3.17
N VAL A 73 -3.82 13.11 -2.76
CA VAL A 73 -3.37 14.30 -2.03
C VAL A 73 -4.11 14.38 -0.70
N THR A 74 -3.35 14.52 0.38
CA THR A 74 -3.88 14.62 1.75
C THR A 74 -3.20 15.76 2.50
N PRO A 75 -3.84 16.36 3.51
CA PRO A 75 -3.23 17.42 4.31
C PRO A 75 -2.13 16.90 5.25
N ASN A 76 -2.19 15.62 5.64
CA ASN A 76 -1.41 15.05 6.74
C ASN A 76 -0.75 13.71 6.43
N GLY A 77 -0.92 13.17 5.21
CA GLY A 77 -0.34 11.90 4.79
C GLY A 77 -1.22 10.67 4.99
N PHE A 78 -2.36 10.80 5.69
CA PHE A 78 -3.26 9.69 5.96
C PHE A 78 -4.40 9.67 4.94
N ALA A 79 -4.24 8.84 3.92
CA ALA A 79 -5.33 8.47 3.02
C ALA A 79 -6.11 7.27 3.59
N ASP A 80 -7.42 7.22 3.31
CA ASP A 80 -8.28 6.11 3.69
C ASP A 80 -8.17 5.80 5.20
N ALA A 81 -8.42 6.84 6.01
CA ALA A 81 -8.20 6.81 7.45
C ALA A 81 -9.31 7.57 8.20
N ILE A 82 -9.38 7.36 9.51
CA ILE A 82 -10.33 8.07 10.37
C ILE A 82 -9.84 9.49 10.65
N HIS A 83 -10.69 10.48 10.37
CA HIS A 83 -10.50 11.87 10.74
C HIS A 83 -11.72 12.37 11.53
N GLY A 84 -11.54 12.52 12.85
CA GLY A 84 -12.66 12.78 13.75
C GLY A 84 -13.62 11.59 13.79
N SER A 85 -14.85 11.78 13.34
CA SER A 85 -15.91 10.75 13.29
C SER A 85 -16.25 10.27 11.87
N VAL A 86 -15.34 10.50 10.91
CA VAL A 86 -15.55 10.23 9.48
C VAL A 86 -14.37 9.44 8.94
N PHE A 87 -14.66 8.46 8.08
CA PHE A 87 -13.65 7.80 7.25
C PHE A 87 -13.39 8.68 6.03
N VAL A 88 -12.17 9.17 5.86
CA VAL A 88 -11.82 10.16 4.85
C VAL A 88 -10.89 9.57 3.79
N THR A 89 -11.39 9.59 2.56
CA THR A 89 -10.64 9.26 1.33
C THR A 89 -9.82 10.47 0.86
N PRO A 90 -8.71 10.26 0.14
CA PRO A 90 -7.88 11.36 -0.35
C PRO A 90 -8.58 12.19 -1.43
N GLU A 91 -8.09 13.41 -1.66
CA GLU A 91 -8.34 14.08 -2.93
C GLU A 91 -7.56 13.32 -4.01
N GLU A 92 -8.17 13.08 -5.18
CA GLU A 92 -7.44 12.53 -6.33
C GLU A 92 -7.21 13.65 -7.33
N ARG A 93 -5.95 13.84 -7.69
CA ARG A 93 -5.51 14.90 -8.59
C ARG A 93 -4.81 14.28 -9.78
N ALA A 94 -5.26 14.63 -10.98
CA ALA A 94 -4.50 14.35 -12.20
C ALA A 94 -3.41 15.41 -12.35
N MET A 95 -2.15 14.99 -12.48
CA MET A 95 -1.02 15.89 -12.71
C MET A 95 0.08 15.21 -13.52
N LYS A 96 1.03 15.98 -14.05
CA LYS A 96 2.18 15.37 -14.73
C LYS A 96 3.10 14.69 -13.72
N PHE A 97 3.62 13.51 -14.08
CA PHE A 97 4.57 12.79 -13.22
C PHE A 97 5.81 13.62 -12.88
N GLY A 98 6.28 14.46 -13.80
CA GLY A 98 7.40 15.38 -13.58
C GLY A 98 7.11 16.43 -12.52
N GLU A 99 5.89 16.96 -12.47
CA GLU A 99 5.44 17.91 -11.44
C GLU A 99 5.35 17.22 -10.07
N PHE A 100 4.85 15.98 -10.05
CA PHE A 100 4.85 15.14 -8.86
C PHE A 100 6.27 14.90 -8.33
N LEU A 101 7.23 14.58 -9.21
CA LEU A 101 8.63 14.44 -8.82
C LEU A 101 9.23 15.76 -8.32
N ASP A 102 8.86 16.91 -8.90
CA ASP A 102 9.34 18.21 -8.43
C ASP A 102 8.89 18.50 -6.99
N ILE A 103 7.69 18.05 -6.60
CA ILE A 103 7.21 18.13 -5.21
C ILE A 103 8.06 17.24 -4.31
N LEU A 104 8.24 15.96 -4.67
CA LEU A 104 9.04 15.01 -3.87
C LEU A 104 10.53 15.38 -3.76
N GLU A 105 11.05 16.13 -4.73
CA GLU A 105 12.43 16.63 -4.74
C GLU A 105 12.57 18.01 -4.08
N GLY A 106 11.48 18.58 -3.55
CA GLY A 106 11.46 19.89 -2.89
C GLY A 106 11.66 21.08 -3.84
N ARG A 107 11.55 20.88 -5.16
CA ARG A 107 11.68 21.93 -6.19
C ARG A 107 10.41 22.77 -6.30
N ASN A 108 9.27 22.18 -5.97
CA ASN A 108 7.99 22.87 -5.84
C ASN A 108 7.30 22.40 -4.55
N PRO A 109 7.75 22.91 -3.37
CA PRO A 109 7.31 22.37 -2.10
C PRO A 109 5.83 22.64 -1.86
N SER A 110 5.12 21.63 -1.38
CA SER A 110 3.74 21.72 -0.91
C SER A 110 3.64 21.26 0.54
N LYS A 111 2.72 21.86 1.31
CA LYS A 111 2.41 21.38 2.67
C LYS A 111 1.64 20.07 2.63
N ALA A 112 0.84 19.85 1.59
CA ALA A 112 0.13 18.61 1.37
C ALA A 112 1.10 17.45 1.10
N VAL A 113 0.58 16.23 1.25
CA VAL A 113 1.31 14.98 1.09
C VAL A 113 0.77 14.27 -0.16
N PHE A 114 1.68 13.88 -1.05
CA PHE A 114 1.37 13.34 -2.37
C PHE A 114 1.80 11.87 -2.46
N TYR A 115 0.91 11.01 -2.93
CA TYR A 115 1.16 9.58 -3.05
C TYR A 115 0.44 8.98 -4.26
N ILE A 116 1.18 8.35 -5.17
CA ILE A 116 0.61 7.52 -6.23
C ILE A 116 0.27 6.17 -5.60
N GLN A 117 -1.03 5.95 -5.35
CA GLN A 117 -1.54 4.79 -4.61
C GLN A 117 -2.78 4.12 -5.19
N LYS A 118 -3.18 4.45 -6.41
CA LYS A 118 -4.38 3.89 -7.01
C LYS A 118 -4.23 2.37 -7.20
N GLN A 119 -5.07 1.59 -6.53
CA GLN A 119 -4.91 0.12 -6.43
C GLN A 119 -5.70 -0.71 -7.46
N ASN A 120 -6.22 -0.07 -8.52
CA ASN A 120 -7.02 -0.71 -9.57
C ASN A 120 -6.19 -0.89 -10.85
N SER A 121 -5.08 -1.63 -10.76
CA SER A 121 -4.20 -1.92 -11.89
C SER A 121 -3.57 -0.67 -12.54
N ASN A 122 -3.28 0.36 -11.72
CA ASN A 122 -2.76 1.63 -12.26
C ASN A 122 -1.46 1.44 -13.07
N PHE A 123 -0.66 0.41 -12.80
CA PHE A 123 0.57 0.16 -13.54
C PHE A 123 0.29 -0.22 -15.00
N THR A 124 -0.70 -1.08 -15.24
CA THR A 124 -1.07 -1.50 -16.59
C THR A 124 -1.98 -0.50 -17.30
N ASP A 125 -2.60 0.42 -16.56
CA ASP A 125 -3.53 1.39 -17.12
C ASP A 125 -2.86 2.75 -17.39
N GLU A 126 -2.14 3.29 -16.40
CA GLU A 126 -1.52 4.61 -16.47
C GLU A 126 -0.04 4.51 -16.86
N PHE A 127 0.70 3.50 -16.37
CA PHE A 127 2.15 3.38 -16.53
C PHE A 127 2.60 2.39 -17.62
N VAL A 128 1.80 2.22 -18.69
CA VAL A 128 2.06 1.27 -19.79
C VAL A 128 3.49 1.37 -20.34
N THR A 129 4.03 2.58 -20.43
CA THR A 129 5.39 2.87 -20.94
C THR A 129 6.50 2.27 -20.08
N LEU A 130 6.25 1.98 -18.80
CA LEU A 130 7.19 1.34 -17.87
C LEU A 130 7.11 -0.19 -17.89
N THR A 131 6.07 -0.77 -18.49
CA THR A 131 5.85 -2.23 -18.47
C THR A 131 7.00 -3.05 -19.07
N GLY A 132 7.81 -2.47 -19.96
CA GLY A 132 9.00 -3.14 -20.50
C GLY A 132 10.17 -3.26 -19.52
N ASP A 133 10.11 -2.62 -18.34
CA ASP A 133 11.17 -2.64 -17.34
C ASP A 133 10.93 -3.69 -16.23
N VAL A 134 9.75 -4.30 -16.17
CA VAL A 134 9.35 -5.30 -15.17
C VAL A 134 8.65 -6.49 -15.85
N GLU A 135 8.56 -7.62 -15.15
CA GLU A 135 7.68 -8.71 -15.59
C GLU A 135 6.22 -8.37 -15.28
N ARG A 136 5.29 -8.87 -16.09
CA ARG A 136 3.85 -8.65 -15.91
C ARG A 136 3.28 -9.38 -14.69
N ASP A 137 3.96 -10.42 -14.25
CA ASP A 137 3.63 -11.21 -13.07
C ASP A 137 4.92 -11.73 -12.42
N VAL A 138 4.79 -12.28 -11.23
CA VAL A 138 5.88 -12.96 -10.53
C VAL A 138 5.70 -14.46 -10.76
N HIS A 139 6.35 -14.99 -11.80
CA HIS A 139 6.03 -16.33 -12.35
C HIS A 139 5.94 -17.46 -11.33
N TRP A 140 6.84 -17.51 -10.35
CA TRP A 140 6.82 -18.55 -9.32
C TRP A 140 5.62 -18.41 -8.37
N ALA A 141 5.14 -17.19 -8.11
CA ALA A 141 3.95 -16.91 -7.32
C ALA A 141 2.69 -17.25 -8.13
N THR A 142 2.64 -16.84 -9.41
CA THR A 142 1.55 -17.21 -10.34
C THR A 142 1.34 -18.72 -10.39
N GLN A 143 2.43 -19.50 -10.51
CA GLN A 143 2.37 -20.97 -10.50
C GLN A 143 1.89 -21.53 -9.15
N ALA A 144 2.29 -20.91 -8.04
CA ALA A 144 1.89 -21.36 -6.70
C ALA A 144 0.41 -21.07 -6.42
N PHE A 145 -0.09 -19.92 -6.84
CA PHE A 145 -1.50 -19.53 -6.69
C PHE A 145 -2.42 -20.17 -7.74
N GLY A 146 -1.87 -20.65 -8.85
CA GLY A 146 -2.64 -21.21 -9.96
C GLY A 146 -3.47 -20.18 -10.73
N LYS A 147 -3.16 -18.89 -10.59
CA LYS A 147 -3.82 -17.79 -11.29
C LYS A 147 -2.89 -16.61 -11.53
N ALA A 148 -3.16 -15.86 -12.60
CA ALA A 148 -2.54 -14.56 -12.86
C ALA A 148 -3.01 -13.51 -11.82
N PRO A 149 -2.22 -12.44 -11.58
CA PRO A 149 -2.63 -11.37 -10.68
C PRO A 149 -3.89 -10.66 -11.20
N ASP A 150 -4.81 -10.36 -10.29
CA ASP A 150 -6.02 -9.57 -10.62
C ASP A 150 -5.68 -8.10 -10.88
N ALA A 151 -4.62 -7.59 -10.23
CA ALA A 151 -4.13 -6.24 -10.39
C ALA A 151 -2.59 -6.15 -10.25
N VAL A 152 -2.00 -5.19 -10.97
CA VAL A 152 -0.59 -4.81 -10.83
C VAL A 152 -0.52 -3.31 -10.59
N ASN A 153 0.05 -2.91 -9.44
CA ASN A 153 0.01 -1.55 -8.97
C ASN A 153 1.41 -0.92 -8.89
N PHE A 154 1.50 0.36 -9.25
CA PHE A 154 2.67 1.21 -9.09
C PHE A 154 2.47 2.13 -7.89
N TRP A 155 3.53 2.21 -7.08
CA TRP A 155 3.55 2.97 -5.84
C TRP A 155 4.76 3.90 -5.82
N MET A 156 4.52 5.18 -5.56
CA MET A 156 5.57 6.16 -5.30
C MET A 156 4.98 7.32 -4.51
N GLY A 157 5.61 7.74 -3.43
CA GLY A 157 5.05 8.76 -2.56
C GLY A 157 6.07 9.48 -1.70
N ASP A 158 5.56 10.49 -1.03
CA ASP A 158 6.22 11.22 0.05
C ASP A 158 6.46 10.31 1.27
N GLU A 159 7.54 10.55 2.02
CA GLU A 159 7.85 9.77 3.25
C GLU A 159 6.78 9.95 4.33
N ARG A 160 6.03 11.06 4.28
CA ARG A 160 4.94 11.37 5.22
C ARG A 160 3.66 10.60 4.90
N ALA A 161 3.57 9.89 3.77
CA ALA A 161 2.38 9.16 3.37
C ALA A 161 2.25 7.84 4.13
N VAL A 162 1.18 7.70 4.91
CA VAL A 162 0.90 6.53 5.75
C VAL A 162 -0.40 5.88 5.29
N THR A 163 -0.35 4.57 5.07
CA THR A 163 -1.54 3.76 4.82
C THR A 163 -2.04 3.23 6.16
N SER A 164 -3.27 3.58 6.54
CA SER A 164 -3.85 3.17 7.83
C SER A 164 -3.99 1.65 7.94
N MET A 165 -4.14 1.13 9.16
CA MET A 165 -4.33 -0.31 9.36
C MET A 165 -5.60 -0.80 8.64
N HIS A 166 -5.45 -1.83 7.82
CA HIS A 166 -6.54 -2.46 7.08
C HIS A 166 -6.19 -3.92 6.75
N ARG A 167 -7.10 -4.61 6.07
CA ARG A 167 -6.85 -5.93 5.47
C ARG A 167 -7.39 -5.98 4.05
N ASP A 168 -6.72 -6.76 3.22
CA ASP A 168 -7.16 -7.07 1.87
C ASP A 168 -7.71 -8.49 1.78
N HIS A 169 -8.46 -8.76 0.71
CA HIS A 169 -8.90 -10.11 0.34
C HIS A 169 -7.99 -10.72 -0.74
N TYR A 170 -6.73 -10.27 -0.80
CA TYR A 170 -5.76 -10.63 -1.82
C TYR A 170 -4.48 -11.21 -1.20
N GLU A 171 -3.89 -12.16 -1.91
CA GLU A 171 -2.49 -12.54 -1.71
C GLU A 171 -1.60 -11.46 -2.34
N ASN A 172 -0.87 -10.71 -1.52
CA ASN A 172 -0.09 -9.56 -1.99
C ASN A 172 1.40 -9.89 -2.10
N ILE A 173 1.98 -9.66 -3.28
CA ILE A 173 3.43 -9.73 -3.53
C ILE A 173 3.96 -8.30 -3.67
N TYR A 174 4.47 -7.74 -2.57
CA TYR A 174 4.95 -6.36 -2.53
C TYR A 174 6.43 -6.26 -2.91
N CYS A 175 6.72 -5.65 -4.06
CA CYS A 175 8.07 -5.53 -4.62
C CYS A 175 8.63 -4.11 -4.46
N VAL A 176 9.64 -3.93 -3.61
CA VAL A 176 10.34 -2.63 -3.46
C VAL A 176 11.47 -2.53 -4.49
N VAL A 177 11.37 -1.60 -5.43
CA VAL A 177 12.40 -1.33 -6.45
C VAL A 177 13.46 -0.35 -5.96
N SER A 178 13.05 0.68 -5.20
CA SER A 178 13.93 1.70 -4.63
C SER A 178 13.38 2.19 -3.29
N GLY A 179 14.26 2.42 -2.32
CA GLY A 179 13.89 2.83 -0.96
C GLY A 179 13.57 1.64 -0.06
N HIS A 180 12.66 1.85 0.90
CA HIS A 180 12.15 0.83 1.81
C HIS A 180 10.66 1.08 2.07
N LYS A 181 9.98 0.08 2.64
CA LYS A 181 8.60 0.16 3.09
C LYS A 181 8.51 -0.55 4.44
N ASP A 182 8.06 0.17 5.45
CA ASP A 182 7.83 -0.38 6.78
C ASP A 182 6.39 -0.91 6.88
N PHE A 183 6.26 -2.12 7.43
CA PHE A 183 4.98 -2.79 7.63
C PHE A 183 4.82 -3.16 9.09
N ILE A 184 3.67 -2.79 9.66
CA ILE A 184 3.18 -3.37 10.91
C ILE A 184 2.12 -4.40 10.51
N LEU A 185 2.35 -5.67 10.88
CA LEU A 185 1.48 -6.78 10.51
C LEU A 185 0.88 -7.39 11.76
N LEU A 186 -0.44 -7.61 11.71
CA LEU A 186 -1.17 -8.42 12.68
C LEU A 186 -1.73 -9.65 11.95
N PRO A 187 -1.56 -10.87 12.50
CA PRO A 187 -2.16 -12.05 11.91
C PRO A 187 -3.70 -11.96 12.00
N PRO A 188 -4.46 -12.62 11.12
CA PRO A 188 -5.92 -12.67 11.21
C PRO A 188 -6.45 -13.21 12.55
N THR A 189 -5.63 -13.98 13.27
CA THR A 189 -5.94 -14.46 14.63
C THR A 189 -6.02 -13.33 15.66
N ASP A 190 -5.45 -12.16 15.40
CA ASP A 190 -5.50 -11.03 16.32
C ASP A 190 -6.78 -10.19 16.15
N LEU A 191 -7.60 -10.50 15.15
CA LEU A 191 -8.86 -9.80 14.86
C LEU A 191 -9.76 -9.58 16.09
N PRO A 192 -9.90 -10.51 17.06
CA PRO A 192 -10.70 -10.27 18.26
C PRO A 192 -10.25 -9.09 19.14
N TRP A 193 -9.02 -8.61 18.95
CA TRP A 193 -8.44 -7.47 19.67
C TRP A 193 -8.24 -6.24 18.78
N VAL A 194 -8.65 -6.30 17.51
CA VAL A 194 -8.61 -5.16 16.59
C VAL A 194 -10.01 -4.55 16.52
N PRO A 195 -10.24 -3.35 17.07
CA PRO A 195 -11.57 -2.75 17.07
C PRO A 195 -11.99 -2.34 15.65
N TYR A 196 -13.28 -2.48 15.39
CA TYR A 196 -13.92 -1.99 14.17
C TYR A 196 -15.14 -1.16 14.54
N GLU A 197 -15.26 -0.01 13.91
CA GLU A 197 -16.41 0.88 14.06
C GLU A 197 -16.93 1.32 12.68
N ASN A 198 -18.19 1.72 12.62
CA ASN A 198 -18.84 2.16 11.38
C ASN A 198 -18.75 3.68 11.25
N TYR A 199 -18.15 4.15 10.17
CA TYR A 199 -17.93 5.57 9.91
C TYR A 199 -18.71 6.03 8.69
N LYS A 200 -19.27 7.24 8.75
CA LYS A 200 -19.71 7.93 7.54
C LYS A 200 -18.49 8.26 6.68
N GLN A 201 -18.71 8.35 5.37
CA GLN A 201 -17.63 8.59 4.42
C GLN A 201 -17.51 10.07 4.05
N GLY A 202 -16.27 10.51 3.90
CA GLY A 202 -15.92 11.81 3.39
C GLY A 202 -14.73 11.73 2.45
N ARG A 203 -14.43 12.86 1.80
CA ARG A 203 -13.28 13.02 0.92
C ARG A 203 -12.64 14.36 1.18
N TYR A 204 -11.31 14.39 1.20
CA TYR A 204 -10.57 15.64 1.22
C TYR A 204 -10.79 16.45 -0.06
N ARG A 205 -10.87 17.78 0.08
CA ARG A 205 -10.80 18.73 -1.02
C ARG A 205 -9.95 19.92 -0.62
N GLU A 206 -8.90 20.20 -1.39
CA GLU A 206 -8.11 21.41 -1.26
C GLU A 206 -8.88 22.63 -1.82
N GLY A 207 -9.08 23.64 -0.99
CA GLY A 207 -9.62 24.94 -1.36
C GLY A 207 -8.58 25.81 -2.06
N VAL A 208 -9.04 26.93 -2.64
CA VAL A 208 -8.16 27.91 -3.34
C VAL A 208 -7.13 28.58 -2.42
N ASP A 209 -7.36 28.54 -1.11
CA ASP A 209 -6.46 29.05 -0.07
C ASP A 209 -5.45 28.00 0.43
N GLY A 210 -5.46 26.79 -0.15
CA GLY A 210 -4.60 25.67 0.23
C GLY A 210 -5.03 24.94 1.51
N ARG A 211 -6.23 25.23 2.04
CA ARG A 211 -6.81 24.48 3.16
C ARG A 211 -7.58 23.28 2.67
N PHE A 212 -7.59 22.21 3.46
CA PHE A 212 -8.35 21.00 3.15
C PHE A 212 -9.64 20.96 3.96
N ASP A 213 -10.76 20.81 3.26
CA ASP A 213 -12.05 20.52 3.84
C ASP A 213 -12.39 19.03 3.65
N VAL A 214 -13.20 18.48 4.57
CA VAL A 214 -13.79 17.14 4.41
C VAL A 214 -15.20 17.28 3.89
N ILE A 215 -15.44 16.71 2.71
CA ILE A 215 -16.73 16.78 2.04
C ILE A 215 -17.39 15.41 2.15
N ALA A 216 -18.60 15.38 2.72
CA ALA A 216 -19.37 14.15 2.82
C ALA A 216 -19.60 13.55 1.44
N SER A 217 -19.51 12.22 1.34
CA SER A 217 -19.71 11.49 0.07
C SER A 217 -21.14 11.63 -0.49
N GLY A 218 -22.08 12.14 0.31
CA GLY A 218 -23.50 12.27 -0.04
C GLY A 218 -24.27 10.93 0.03
N ASP A 219 -23.56 9.82 0.25
CA ASP A 219 -24.12 8.51 0.50
C ASP A 219 -24.29 8.29 2.01
N ASP A 220 -25.42 7.73 2.41
CA ASP A 220 -25.73 7.45 3.81
C ASP A 220 -25.10 6.12 4.28
N THR A 221 -24.33 5.46 3.41
CA THR A 221 -23.58 4.24 3.74
C THR A 221 -22.44 4.52 4.73
N SER A 222 -22.31 3.62 5.71
CA SER A 222 -21.18 3.59 6.62
C SER A 222 -20.18 2.52 6.22
N VAL A 223 -18.89 2.78 6.43
CA VAL A 223 -17.80 1.82 6.20
C VAL A 223 -17.26 1.34 7.55
N PRO A 224 -17.14 0.02 7.77
CA PRO A 224 -16.42 -0.50 8.92
C PRO A 224 -14.92 -0.26 8.75
N TRP A 225 -14.29 0.40 9.72
CA TRP A 225 -12.85 0.69 9.68
C TRP A 225 -12.22 0.58 11.06
N ILE A 226 -10.89 0.44 11.08
CA ILE A 226 -10.08 0.34 12.29
C ILE A 226 -9.73 1.76 12.76
N PRO A 227 -10.14 2.20 13.96
CA PRO A 227 -9.84 3.53 14.47
C PRO A 227 -8.46 3.67 15.10
N VAL A 228 -7.78 2.55 15.34
CA VAL A 228 -6.53 2.50 16.08
C VAL A 228 -5.35 2.82 15.17
N ASP A 229 -4.51 3.72 15.66
CA ASP A 229 -3.14 3.89 15.17
C ASP A 229 -2.25 2.82 15.82
N PRO A 230 -1.71 1.85 15.06
CA PRO A 230 -0.82 0.82 15.61
C PRO A 230 0.48 1.35 16.20
N GLU A 231 0.95 2.52 15.78
CA GLU A 231 2.19 3.10 16.30
C GLU A 231 1.97 3.82 17.63
N ASN A 232 0.74 4.28 17.88
CA ASN A 232 0.37 4.98 19.11
C ASN A 232 -1.06 4.62 19.55
N PRO A 233 -1.30 3.35 19.98
CA PRO A 233 -2.62 2.88 20.36
C PRO A 233 -3.15 3.60 21.61
N ASP A 234 -4.38 4.09 21.54
CA ASP A 234 -5.12 4.66 22.66
C ASP A 234 -5.77 3.51 23.46
N PHE A 235 -5.11 3.07 24.54
CA PHE A 235 -5.59 1.96 25.38
C PHE A 235 -6.73 2.36 26.34
N ASP A 236 -7.07 3.64 26.41
CA ASP A 236 -8.18 4.14 27.24
C ASP A 236 -9.53 4.12 26.49
N LYS A 237 -9.52 3.83 25.18
CA LYS A 237 -10.69 3.61 24.34
C LYS A 237 -10.91 2.13 24.04
#